data_AF-B8CE59-F1
#
_entry.id   AF-B8CE59-F1
#
_cell.length_a   1.000
_cell.length_b   1.000
_cell.length_c   1.000
_cell.angle_alpha   90.00
_cell.angle_beta   90.00
_cell.angle_gamma   90.00
#
_symmetry.space_group_name_H-M   'P 1'
#
loop_
_entity.id
_entity.type
_entity.pdbx_description
1 polymer ?
#
loop_
_entity_poly.entity_id
_entity_poly.type
_entity_poly.pdbx_seq_one_letter_code
_entity_poly.pdbx_strand_id
1 'polypeptide(L)'
;MQKSGLRKFTKPDAPEAGQTYQVDEESLLRRAPTGDSNNADDDKPSPKSSSPKLSPYSNGGGASTSAATSNPLLVAKLLARKVLHSLMSDDQDANDSSGGVIPLFKDIIIGVTFGVVTISFMIFLDHINIIHLQSAHNFRETAFRLLNDPETISTLEESTDMKFMPFEEYDAIKTEIEEARSKLTAHESTIEARTKEAEEKRSELAPLKEEYDRLVANSNLELDKFCDGCKWNGGSTCGARKQYLSDTYNTSPVEAIVSIMKSAPQCKKE
;
A
#
# COMPACT_ATOMS: atom_id res chain seq x y z
N MET A 1 35.69 9.92 47.77
CA MET A 1 34.25 10.07 47.46
C MET A 1 34.10 10.69 46.08
N GLN A 2 34.06 9.87 45.03
CA GLN A 2 33.86 10.31 43.64
C GLN A 2 32.36 10.25 43.33
N LYS A 3 31.77 11.40 42.97
CA LYS A 3 30.37 11.49 42.53
C LYS A 3 30.30 11.15 41.03
N SER A 4 29.73 9.99 40.73
CA SER A 4 29.40 9.54 39.38
C SER A 4 28.26 10.38 38.82
N GLY A 5 28.52 11.14 37.76
CA GLY A 5 27.52 11.91 37.03
C GLY A 5 26.66 11.01 36.13
N LEU A 6 25.38 10.86 36.47
CA LEU A 6 24.36 10.26 35.62
C LEU A 6 24.13 11.17 34.40
N ARG A 7 24.60 10.75 33.21
CA ARG A 7 24.18 11.36 31.95
C ARG A 7 22.82 10.79 31.57
N LYS A 8 21.79 11.64 31.53
CA LYS A 8 20.48 11.31 30.98
C LYS A 8 20.62 11.10 29.47
N PHE A 9 20.31 9.90 29.00
CA PHE A 9 20.10 9.61 27.58
C PHE A 9 18.75 10.20 27.16
N THR A 10 18.79 11.33 26.46
CA THR A 10 17.65 11.83 25.68
C THR A 10 17.53 10.99 24.41
N LYS A 11 16.33 10.45 24.20
CA LYS A 11 15.93 9.65 23.05
C LYS A 11 16.06 10.51 21.78
N PRO A 12 16.66 10.02 20.68
CA PRO A 12 16.68 10.76 19.42
C PRO A 12 15.27 10.88 18.85
N ASP A 13 14.91 12.09 18.45
CA ASP A 13 13.64 12.40 17.80
C ASP A 13 13.49 11.58 16.51
N ALA A 14 12.32 10.97 16.34
CA ALA A 14 11.97 10.22 15.14
C ALA A 14 11.89 11.18 13.95
N PRO A 15 12.41 10.81 12.76
CA PRO A 15 12.30 11.64 11.58
C PRO A 15 10.83 11.80 11.18
N GLU A 16 10.40 13.06 10.99
CA GLU A 16 9.08 13.41 10.48
C GLU A 16 8.82 12.70 9.15
N ALA A 17 7.87 11.77 9.16
CA ALA A 17 7.29 11.19 7.96
C ALA A 17 6.41 12.26 7.29
N GLY A 18 6.98 13.02 6.35
CA GLY A 18 6.24 14.12 5.75
C GLY A 18 6.95 14.88 4.62
N GLN A 19 7.71 14.19 3.76
CA GLN A 19 8.08 14.75 2.45
C GLN A 19 7.62 13.80 1.36
N THR A 20 6.40 14.03 0.88
CA THR A 20 5.94 13.55 -0.42
C THR A 20 6.82 14.16 -1.49
N TYR A 21 7.72 13.37 -2.05
CA TYR A 21 8.39 13.68 -3.31
C TYR A 21 7.30 13.78 -4.39
N GLN A 22 6.91 15.00 -4.76
CA GLN A 22 6.24 15.24 -6.03
C GLN A 22 7.27 14.97 -7.13
N VAL A 23 7.18 13.78 -7.72
CA VAL A 23 7.85 13.48 -8.98
C VAL A 23 6.97 14.11 -10.05
N ASP A 24 7.46 15.19 -10.67
CA ASP A 24 6.81 15.83 -11.82
C ASP A 24 6.74 14.85 -12.99
N GLU A 25 5.59 14.17 -13.13
CA GLU A 25 5.26 13.25 -14.24
C GLU A 25 5.29 13.93 -15.62
N GLU A 26 5.32 15.26 -15.68
CA GLU A 26 5.34 16.02 -16.94
C GLU A 26 6.71 16.00 -17.67
N SER A 27 7.77 15.50 -17.02
CA SER A 27 9.13 15.49 -17.60
C SER A 27 9.49 14.21 -18.36
N LEU A 28 8.68 13.15 -18.29
CA LEU A 28 8.93 11.87 -18.99
C LEU A 28 8.24 11.73 -20.36
N LEU A 29 7.39 12.69 -20.77
CA LEU A 29 6.68 12.65 -22.05
C LEU A 29 7.37 13.40 -23.21
N ARG A 30 8.60 13.91 -23.04
CA ARG A 30 9.35 14.58 -24.10
C ARG A 30 10.72 13.94 -24.38
N ARG A 31 10.73 12.71 -24.91
CA ARG A 31 11.71 12.25 -25.92
C ARG A 31 11.42 10.80 -26.31
N ALA A 32 10.63 10.63 -27.37
CA ALA A 32 10.73 9.46 -28.24
C ALA A 32 11.09 9.97 -29.64
N PRO A 33 12.19 9.49 -30.26
CA PRO A 33 12.46 9.79 -31.66
C PRO A 33 11.48 9.01 -32.54
N THR A 34 10.88 9.73 -33.50
CA THR A 34 10.15 9.17 -34.64
C THR A 34 11.11 8.38 -35.51
N GLY A 35 11.11 7.06 -35.35
CA GLY A 35 11.74 6.13 -36.27
C GLY A 35 10.68 5.59 -37.23
N ASP A 36 10.72 6.05 -38.48
CA ASP A 36 10.05 5.42 -39.61
C ASP A 36 10.52 3.97 -39.76
N SER A 37 9.58 3.03 -39.79
CA SER A 37 9.79 1.72 -40.38
C SER A 37 8.45 1.16 -40.84
N ASN A 38 8.25 1.25 -42.15
CA ASN A 38 7.27 0.50 -42.91
C ASN A 38 7.39 -0.99 -42.57
N ASN A 39 6.29 -1.61 -42.14
CA ASN A 39 5.98 -2.98 -42.51
C ASN A 39 4.47 -3.20 -42.47
N ALA A 40 4.00 -3.73 -43.59
CA ALA A 40 2.63 -4.07 -43.87
C ALA A 40 2.21 -5.36 -43.16
N ASP A 41 0.89 -5.54 -43.11
CA ASP A 41 0.18 -6.81 -42.97
C ASP A 41 0.21 -7.48 -41.58
N ASP A 42 -0.86 -7.30 -40.81
CA ASP A 42 -1.81 -8.41 -40.56
C ASP A 42 -3.04 -7.93 -39.77
N ASP A 43 -4.19 -8.18 -40.38
CA ASP A 43 -5.53 -7.82 -39.95
C ASP A 43 -6.04 -8.82 -38.90
N LYS A 44 -6.28 -8.39 -37.66
CA LYS A 44 -7.09 -9.17 -36.71
C LYS A 44 -7.89 -8.25 -35.76
N PRO A 45 -9.23 -8.38 -35.71
CA PRO A 45 -10.06 -7.49 -34.91
C PRO A 45 -10.07 -7.89 -33.44
N SER A 46 -9.68 -6.94 -32.58
CA SER A 46 -9.88 -7.01 -31.12
C SER A 46 -11.33 -6.67 -30.75
N PRO A 47 -11.94 -7.36 -29.75
CA PRO A 47 -13.24 -7.00 -29.23
C PRO A 47 -13.14 -5.78 -28.30
N LYS A 48 -14.08 -4.84 -28.49
CA LYS A 48 -14.28 -3.66 -27.65
C LYS A 48 -14.80 -4.10 -26.28
N SER A 49 -13.94 -3.99 -25.25
CA SER A 49 -14.33 -4.06 -23.84
C SER A 49 -14.44 -2.63 -23.30
N SER A 50 -15.67 -2.21 -23.06
CA SER A 50 -16.03 -0.95 -22.42
C SER A 50 -16.01 -1.12 -20.91
N SER A 51 -14.97 -0.60 -20.25
CA SER A 51 -14.87 -0.53 -18.79
C SER A 51 -15.72 0.61 -18.23
N PRO A 52 -16.46 0.41 -17.11
CA PRO A 52 -17.08 1.50 -16.38
C PRO A 52 -16.07 2.23 -15.48
N LYS A 53 -16.17 3.57 -15.46
CA LYS A 53 -15.49 4.45 -14.49
C LYS A 53 -16.06 4.21 -13.10
N LEU A 54 -15.24 3.71 -12.19
CA LEU A 54 -15.49 3.67 -10.74
C LEU A 54 -14.89 4.91 -10.08
N SER A 55 -15.71 5.57 -9.26
CA SER A 55 -15.40 6.70 -8.38
C SER A 55 -14.57 6.28 -7.15
N PRO A 56 -13.79 7.19 -6.53
CA PRO A 56 -12.99 6.86 -5.36
C PRO A 56 -13.85 6.89 -4.08
N TYR A 57 -13.92 5.75 -3.39
CA TYR A 57 -14.47 5.65 -2.04
C TYR A 57 -13.31 5.69 -1.03
N SER A 58 -13.35 6.63 -0.11
CA SER A 58 -12.45 6.70 1.04
C SER A 58 -13.02 5.90 2.21
N ASN A 59 -12.24 4.99 2.78
CA ASN A 59 -12.33 4.57 4.18
C ASN A 59 -11.08 3.71 4.45
N GLY A 60 -10.39 3.77 5.58
CA GLY A 60 -10.86 4.01 6.94
C GLY A 60 -10.13 2.94 7.76
N GLY A 61 -9.17 3.35 8.59
CA GLY A 61 -8.31 2.43 9.32
C GLY A 61 -9.09 1.50 10.27
N GLY A 62 -8.75 0.21 10.25
CA GLY A 62 -9.28 -0.79 11.14
C GLY A 62 -8.17 -1.73 11.60
N ALA A 63 -7.95 -1.78 12.91
CA ALA A 63 -6.92 -2.54 13.58
C ALA A 63 -7.16 -4.06 13.55
N SER A 64 -6.07 -4.80 13.38
CA SER A 64 -5.72 -6.12 13.92
C SER A 64 -6.81 -6.94 14.64
N THR A 65 -6.98 -8.19 14.20
CA THR A 65 -6.91 -9.35 15.12
C THR A 65 -6.39 -10.59 14.40
N SER A 66 -5.41 -11.20 15.05
CA SER A 66 -4.63 -12.36 14.65
C SER A 66 -5.49 -13.61 14.49
N ALA A 67 -5.23 -14.34 13.40
CA ALA A 67 -5.74 -15.68 13.16
C ALA A 67 -5.30 -16.63 14.29
N ALA A 68 -6.27 -17.12 15.06
CA ALA A 68 -6.13 -18.28 15.91
C ALA A 68 -7.15 -19.32 15.44
N THR A 69 -6.64 -20.41 14.87
CA THR A 69 -7.36 -21.64 14.54
C THR A 69 -8.02 -22.19 15.80
N SER A 70 -9.31 -21.88 15.98
CA SER A 70 -10.07 -22.31 17.14
C SER A 70 -10.91 -23.53 16.78
N ASN A 71 -10.52 -24.69 17.34
CA ASN A 71 -11.43 -25.82 17.41
C ASN A 71 -12.67 -25.36 18.21
N PRO A 72 -13.87 -25.33 17.62
CA PRO A 72 -15.05 -24.73 18.26
C PRO A 72 -15.41 -25.44 19.58
N LEU A 73 -15.05 -26.71 19.72
CA LEU A 73 -15.21 -27.49 20.95
C LEU A 73 -14.35 -26.99 22.11
N LEU A 74 -13.16 -26.44 21.86
CA LEU A 74 -12.29 -25.92 22.92
C LEU A 74 -12.79 -24.56 23.41
N VAL A 75 -13.30 -23.73 22.51
CA VAL A 75 -13.92 -22.44 22.85
C VAL A 75 -15.20 -22.67 23.64
N ALA A 76 -16.05 -23.60 23.21
CA ALA A 76 -17.26 -23.98 23.94
C ALA A 76 -16.95 -24.53 25.34
N LYS A 77 -15.90 -25.36 25.49
CA LYS A 77 -15.48 -25.90 26.78
C LYS A 77 -14.94 -24.82 27.73
N LEU A 78 -14.20 -23.83 27.21
CA LEU A 78 -13.69 -22.71 28.00
C LEU A 78 -14.82 -21.77 28.44
N LEU A 79 -15.80 -21.50 27.57
CA LEU A 79 -16.98 -20.72 27.89
C LEU A 79 -17.86 -21.42 28.92
N ALA A 80 -18.15 -22.71 28.73
CA ALA A 80 -18.92 -23.50 29.70
C ALA A 80 -18.25 -23.54 31.08
N ARG A 81 -16.92 -23.68 31.13
CA ARG A 81 -16.17 -23.65 32.39
C ARG A 81 -16.23 -22.29 33.07
N LYS A 82 -16.18 -21.20 32.30
CA LYS A 82 -16.22 -19.82 32.83
C LYS A 82 -17.62 -19.45 33.31
N VAL A 83 -18.66 -19.87 32.59
CA VAL A 83 -20.06 -19.70 33.01
C VAL A 83 -20.35 -20.54 34.25
N LEU A 84 -19.92 -21.81 34.31
CA LEU A 84 -20.10 -22.66 35.48
C LEU A 84 -19.34 -22.12 36.70
N HIS A 85 -18.13 -21.60 36.52
CA HIS A 85 -17.38 -20.94 37.58
C HIS A 85 -18.11 -19.66 38.06
N SER A 86 -18.69 -18.89 37.15
CA SER A 86 -19.45 -17.68 37.52
C SER A 86 -20.77 -18.02 38.22
N LEU A 87 -21.36 -19.19 37.94
CA LEU A 87 -22.56 -19.69 38.62
C LEU A 87 -22.26 -20.36 39.97
N MET A 88 -21.04 -20.87 40.18
CA MET A 88 -20.64 -21.57 41.40
C MET A 88 -19.79 -20.75 42.36
N SER A 89 -19.25 -19.59 41.95
CA SER A 89 -18.53 -18.67 42.85
C SER A 89 -19.47 -17.84 43.74
N ASP A 90 -20.61 -18.39 44.14
CA ASP A 90 -21.67 -17.63 44.81
C ASP A 90 -21.65 -17.67 46.34
N ASP A 91 -20.57 -18.19 46.94
CA ASP A 91 -20.42 -18.24 48.38
C ASP A 91 -19.02 -17.74 48.79
N GLN A 92 -18.99 -16.74 49.69
CA GLN A 92 -17.84 -15.97 50.21
C GLN A 92 -17.46 -14.79 49.29
N ASP A 93 -17.97 -13.58 49.51
CA ASP A 93 -17.72 -12.80 50.72
C ASP A 93 -18.93 -11.95 51.14
N ALA A 94 -19.59 -12.38 52.21
CA ALA A 94 -20.48 -11.54 52.99
C ALA A 94 -19.63 -10.75 54.01
N ASN A 95 -19.40 -9.47 53.72
CA ASN A 95 -19.05 -8.34 54.60
C ASN A 95 -18.24 -7.36 53.73
N ASP A 96 -18.66 -6.13 53.42
CA ASP A 96 -19.23 -5.14 54.33
C ASP A 96 -19.94 -4.04 53.53
N SER A 97 -21.10 -3.62 54.06
CA SER A 97 -21.67 -2.27 53.96
C SER A 97 -21.82 -1.60 52.57
N SER A 98 -22.98 -1.78 51.92
CA SER A 98 -23.70 -0.69 51.20
C SER A 98 -25.07 -1.16 50.62
N GLY A 99 -26.15 -0.80 51.29
CA GLY A 99 -27.50 -0.48 50.77
C GLY A 99 -28.17 -1.34 49.67
N GLY A 100 -28.93 -2.37 50.06
CA GLY A 100 -30.33 -2.65 49.66
C GLY A 100 -30.76 -2.95 48.21
N VAL A 101 -30.07 -2.48 47.17
CA VAL A 101 -30.52 -2.60 45.75
C VAL A 101 -29.78 -3.67 44.94
N ILE A 102 -28.69 -4.21 45.48
CA ILE A 102 -27.82 -5.17 44.82
C ILE A 102 -28.46 -6.58 44.61
N PRO A 103 -29.31 -7.13 45.49
CA PRO A 103 -29.83 -8.49 45.27
C PRO A 103 -30.83 -8.56 44.10
N LEU A 104 -31.64 -7.52 43.88
CA LEU A 104 -32.62 -7.50 42.79
C LEU A 104 -31.98 -7.47 41.40
N PHE A 105 -30.90 -6.72 41.23
CA PHE A 105 -30.16 -6.69 39.96
C PHE A 105 -29.52 -8.03 39.64
N LYS A 106 -29.06 -8.76 40.67
CA LYS A 106 -28.48 -10.09 40.51
C LYS A 106 -29.51 -11.10 40.00
N ASP A 107 -30.71 -11.11 40.56
CA ASP A 107 -31.80 -11.99 40.11
C ASP A 107 -32.26 -11.67 38.69
N ILE A 108 -32.29 -10.38 38.30
CA ILE A 108 -32.62 -9.97 36.93
C ILE A 108 -31.55 -10.47 35.95
N ILE A 109 -30.26 -10.33 36.27
CA ILE A 109 -29.16 -10.80 35.39
C ILE A 109 -29.19 -12.32 35.26
N ILE A 110 -29.42 -13.06 36.36
CA ILE A 110 -29.55 -14.52 36.35
C ILE A 110 -30.77 -14.93 35.52
N GLY A 111 -31.91 -14.25 35.67
CA GLY A 111 -33.11 -14.50 34.87
C GLY A 111 -32.89 -14.27 33.37
N VAL A 112 -32.23 -13.18 32.98
CA VAL A 112 -31.94 -12.87 31.57
C VAL A 112 -30.97 -13.89 30.98
N THR A 113 -29.89 -14.23 31.68
CA THR A 113 -28.93 -15.23 31.21
C THR A 113 -29.57 -16.62 31.09
N PHE A 114 -30.39 -17.03 32.06
CA PHE A 114 -31.13 -18.28 32.00
C PHE A 114 -32.13 -18.30 30.83
N GLY A 115 -32.79 -17.16 30.56
CA GLY A 115 -33.66 -17.00 29.39
C GLY A 115 -32.92 -17.19 28.06
N VAL A 116 -31.78 -16.51 27.88
CA VAL A 116 -30.95 -16.64 26.67
C VAL A 116 -30.42 -18.06 26.49
N VAL A 117 -29.98 -18.71 27.56
CA VAL A 117 -29.51 -20.12 27.53
C VAL A 117 -30.66 -21.07 27.17
N THR A 118 -31.85 -20.85 27.74
CA THR A 118 -33.03 -21.69 27.46
C THR A 118 -33.48 -21.55 26.00
N ILE A 119 -33.52 -20.32 25.47
CA ILE A 119 -33.85 -20.07 24.05
C ILE A 119 -32.80 -20.71 23.14
N SER A 120 -31.51 -20.55 23.45
CA SER A 120 -30.41 -21.16 22.69
C SER A 120 -30.50 -22.69 22.69
N PHE A 121 -30.86 -23.28 23.83
CA PHE A 121 -31.08 -24.72 23.97
C PHE A 121 -32.29 -25.20 23.16
N MET A 122 -33.38 -24.44 23.12
CA MET A 122 -34.54 -24.75 22.26
C MET A 122 -34.16 -24.74 20.78
N ILE A 123 -33.40 -23.76 20.32
CA ILE A 123 -32.90 -23.69 18.93
C ILE A 123 -31.99 -24.90 18.63
N PHE A 124 -31.16 -25.30 19.58
CA PHE A 124 -30.30 -26.47 19.44
C PHE A 124 -31.10 -27.78 19.33
N LEU A 125 -32.14 -27.95 20.15
CA LEU A 125 -33.04 -29.12 20.08
C LEU A 125 -33.84 -29.16 18.77
N ASP A 126 -34.24 -28.01 18.25
CA ASP A 126 -34.87 -27.88 16.93
C ASP A 126 -33.91 -28.32 15.81
N HIS A 127 -32.62 -27.94 15.90
CA HIS A 127 -31.59 -28.38 14.95
C HIS A 127 -31.34 -29.91 14.98
N ILE A 128 -31.53 -30.57 16.13
CA ILE A 128 -31.40 -32.04 16.25
C ILE A 128 -32.71 -32.75 15.81
N ASN A 129 -33.77 -32.00 15.48
CA ASN A 129 -35.03 -32.51 14.98
C ASN A 129 -35.78 -33.40 16.00
N ILE A 130 -35.50 -33.22 17.31
CA ILE A 130 -36.16 -33.97 18.40
C ILE A 130 -37.57 -33.42 18.68
N ILE A 131 -37.77 -32.11 18.48
CA ILE A 131 -39.06 -31.46 18.59
C ILE A 131 -39.37 -30.86 17.22
N HIS A 132 -40.33 -31.47 16.51
CA HIS A 132 -40.68 -31.05 15.16
C HIS A 132 -41.59 -29.80 15.23
N LEU A 133 -41.00 -28.64 15.49
CA LEU A 133 -41.73 -27.37 15.45
C LEU A 133 -41.94 -27.01 13.97
N GLN A 134 -43.10 -27.38 13.40
CA GLN A 134 -43.48 -26.96 12.03
C GLN A 134 -43.34 -25.44 11.81
N SER A 135 -43.44 -24.64 12.87
CA SER A 135 -43.21 -23.20 12.82
C SER A 135 -41.78 -22.82 12.43
N ALA A 136 -40.76 -23.59 12.85
CA ALA A 136 -39.36 -23.27 12.56
C ALA A 136 -39.02 -23.48 11.08
N HIS A 137 -39.57 -24.53 10.45
CA HIS A 137 -39.41 -24.74 9.01
C HIS A 137 -40.09 -23.64 8.20
N ASN A 138 -41.32 -23.27 8.57
CA ASN A 138 -42.03 -22.17 7.93
C ASN A 138 -41.31 -20.83 8.13
N PHE A 139 -40.79 -20.55 9.33
CA PHE A 139 -40.00 -19.34 9.59
C PHE A 139 -38.73 -19.32 8.72
N ARG A 140 -38.00 -20.44 8.67
CA ARG A 140 -36.78 -20.57 7.87
C ARG A 140 -37.06 -20.36 6.39
N GLU A 141 -38.10 -20.98 5.85
CA GLU A 141 -38.50 -20.82 4.45
C GLU A 141 -38.93 -19.38 4.14
N THR A 142 -39.68 -18.75 5.05
CA THR A 142 -40.08 -17.33 4.91
C THR A 142 -38.87 -16.41 5.00
N ALA A 143 -37.91 -16.69 5.88
CA ALA A 143 -36.66 -15.94 6.02
C ALA A 143 -35.78 -16.08 4.78
N PHE A 144 -35.62 -17.29 4.23
CA PHE A 144 -34.90 -17.47 2.95
C PHE A 144 -35.61 -16.79 1.79
N ARG A 145 -36.95 -16.79 1.78
CA ARG A 145 -37.72 -16.09 0.75
C ARG A 145 -37.56 -14.57 0.85
N LEU A 146 -37.54 -14.01 2.05
CA LEU A 146 -37.23 -12.60 2.31
C LEU A 146 -35.79 -12.25 1.93
N LEU A 147 -34.82 -13.11 2.26
CA LEU A 147 -33.41 -12.91 1.92
C LEU A 147 -33.12 -13.07 0.42
N ASN A 148 -34.01 -13.73 -0.33
CA ASN A 148 -33.92 -13.85 -1.77
C ASN A 148 -34.75 -12.80 -2.51
N ASP A 149 -35.50 -11.95 -1.80
CA ASP A 149 -36.29 -10.89 -2.41
C ASP A 149 -35.40 -9.65 -2.67
N PRO A 150 -35.15 -9.25 -3.92
CA PRO A 150 -34.24 -8.15 -4.26
C PRO A 150 -34.66 -6.82 -3.62
N GLU A 151 -35.96 -6.60 -3.37
CA GLU A 151 -36.44 -5.38 -2.71
C GLU A 151 -36.01 -5.34 -1.24
N THR A 152 -36.07 -6.47 -0.55
CA THR A 152 -35.64 -6.58 0.85
C THR A 152 -34.11 -6.44 0.94
N ILE A 153 -33.37 -7.08 0.03
CA ILE A 153 -31.91 -6.93 -0.03
C ILE A 153 -31.55 -5.46 -0.25
N SER A 154 -32.16 -4.76 -1.21
CA SER A 154 -31.85 -3.35 -1.47
C SER A 154 -32.07 -2.46 -0.26
N THR A 155 -33.15 -2.67 0.51
CA THR A 155 -33.39 -1.90 1.75
C THR A 155 -32.36 -2.23 2.84
N LEU A 156 -31.93 -3.48 2.94
CA LEU A 156 -30.86 -3.89 3.85
C LEU A 156 -29.52 -3.29 3.44
N GLU A 157 -29.18 -3.29 2.15
CA GLU A 157 -27.96 -2.68 1.62
C GLU A 157 -27.92 -1.18 1.93
N GLU A 158 -29.02 -0.47 1.69
CA GLU A 158 -29.12 0.96 1.99
C GLU A 158 -29.00 1.26 3.49
N SER A 159 -29.58 0.40 4.34
CA SER A 159 -29.55 0.61 5.80
C SER A 159 -28.24 0.21 6.48
N THR A 160 -27.47 -0.71 5.89
CA THR A 160 -26.26 -1.28 6.52
C THR A 160 -24.95 -0.87 5.86
N ASP A 161 -24.98 -0.18 4.72
CA ASP A 161 -23.80 0.16 3.90
C ASP A 161 -22.95 -1.08 3.54
N MET A 162 -23.59 -2.26 3.54
CA MET A 162 -23.00 -3.53 3.14
C MET A 162 -23.66 -3.98 1.84
N LYS A 163 -22.86 -4.26 0.82
CA LYS A 163 -23.34 -4.83 -0.44
C LYS A 163 -23.42 -6.36 -0.30
N PHE A 164 -24.61 -6.92 -0.43
CA PHE A 164 -24.79 -8.36 -0.49
C PHE A 164 -24.46 -8.82 -1.90
N MET A 165 -23.55 -9.78 -2.00
CA MET A 165 -23.07 -10.29 -3.28
C MET A 165 -23.34 -11.80 -3.34
N PRO A 166 -23.83 -12.33 -4.47
CA PRO A 166 -23.99 -13.78 -4.60
C PRO A 166 -22.64 -14.48 -4.43
N PHE A 167 -22.69 -15.72 -3.97
CA PHE A 167 -21.49 -16.47 -3.57
C PHE A 167 -20.50 -16.63 -4.74
N GLU A 168 -21.03 -16.80 -5.96
CA GLU A 168 -20.25 -16.94 -7.18
C GLU A 168 -19.45 -15.66 -7.51
N GLU A 169 -20.06 -14.49 -7.33
CA GLU A 169 -19.39 -13.20 -7.52
C GLU A 169 -18.36 -12.94 -6.42
N TYR A 170 -18.67 -13.31 -5.17
CA TYR A 170 -17.73 -13.22 -4.06
C TYR A 170 -16.46 -14.05 -4.32
N ASP A 171 -16.61 -15.30 -4.77
CA ASP A 171 -15.47 -16.16 -5.09
C ASP A 171 -14.66 -15.59 -6.27
N ALA A 172 -15.33 -15.07 -7.31
CA ALA A 172 -14.64 -14.43 -8.43
C ALA A 172 -13.79 -13.23 -7.97
N ILE A 173 -14.38 -12.31 -7.20
CA ILE A 173 -13.65 -11.14 -6.66
C ILE A 173 -12.51 -11.58 -5.76
N LYS A 174 -12.72 -12.59 -4.93
CA LYS A 174 -11.68 -13.12 -4.05
C LYS A 174 -10.48 -13.65 -4.86
N THR A 175 -10.73 -14.40 -5.94
CA THR A 175 -9.64 -14.88 -6.80
C THR A 175 -8.90 -13.74 -7.50
N GLU A 176 -9.62 -12.70 -7.94
CA GLU A 176 -9.01 -11.51 -8.54
C GLU A 176 -8.12 -10.76 -7.53
N ILE A 177 -8.57 -10.63 -6.27
CA ILE A 177 -7.79 -10.02 -5.19
C ILE A 177 -6.51 -10.82 -4.91
N GLU A 178 -6.60 -12.16 -4.86
CA GLU A 178 -5.45 -13.03 -4.66
C GLU A 178 -4.44 -12.92 -5.83
N GLU A 179 -4.93 -12.88 -7.07
CA GLU A 179 -4.09 -12.66 -8.25
C GLU A 179 -3.42 -11.28 -8.23
N ALA A 180 -4.19 -10.21 -7.94
CA ALA A 180 -3.67 -8.86 -7.83
C ALA A 180 -2.60 -8.75 -6.74
N ARG A 181 -2.81 -9.42 -5.59
CA ARG A 181 -1.82 -9.49 -4.51
C ARG A 181 -0.55 -10.20 -4.95
N SER A 182 -0.66 -11.30 -5.69
CA SER A 182 0.51 -12.01 -6.22
C SER A 182 1.33 -11.12 -7.18
N LYS A 183 0.65 -10.38 -8.07
CA LYS A 183 1.27 -9.42 -8.98
C LYS A 183 1.94 -8.28 -8.23
N LEU A 184 1.31 -7.75 -7.18
CA LEU A 184 1.90 -6.72 -6.32
C LEU A 184 3.20 -7.21 -5.67
N THR A 185 3.22 -8.42 -5.10
CA THR A 185 4.45 -8.97 -4.50
C THR A 185 5.57 -9.20 -5.53
N ALA A 186 5.23 -9.56 -6.77
CA ALA A 186 6.19 -9.69 -7.86
C ALA A 186 6.76 -8.32 -8.29
N HIS A 187 5.92 -7.29 -8.36
CA HIS A 187 6.36 -5.93 -8.65
C HIS A 187 7.22 -5.34 -7.52
N GLU A 188 6.87 -5.59 -6.26
CA GLU A 188 7.64 -5.14 -5.09
C GLU A 188 9.07 -5.69 -5.12
N SER A 189 9.25 -7.00 -5.33
CA SER A 189 10.59 -7.60 -5.45
C SER A 189 11.37 -7.08 -6.68
N THR A 190 10.68 -6.74 -7.77
CA THR A 190 11.31 -6.13 -8.95
C THR A 190 11.79 -4.70 -8.64
N ILE A 191 10.99 -3.91 -7.92
CA ILE A 191 11.34 -2.55 -7.51
C ILE A 191 12.52 -2.57 -6.54
N GLU A 192 12.53 -3.48 -5.57
CA GLU A 192 13.67 -3.64 -4.65
C GLU A 192 14.96 -3.99 -5.41
N ALA A 193 14.89 -4.93 -6.36
CA ALA A 193 16.04 -5.30 -7.18
C ALA A 193 16.57 -4.12 -8.03
N ARG A 194 15.68 -3.35 -8.65
CA ARG A 194 16.05 -2.15 -9.43
C ARG A 194 16.59 -1.02 -8.57
N THR A 195 16.06 -0.86 -7.36
CA THR A 195 16.53 0.15 -6.40
C THR A 195 17.95 -0.18 -5.95
N LYS A 196 18.23 -1.45 -5.65
CA LYS A 196 19.58 -1.92 -5.32
C LYS A 196 20.55 -1.75 -6.49
N GLU A 197 20.15 -2.12 -7.71
CA GLU A 197 20.97 -1.92 -8.91
C GLU A 197 21.29 -0.44 -9.15
N ALA A 198 20.33 0.45 -8.91
CA ALA A 198 20.51 1.90 -9.04
C ALA A 198 21.45 2.46 -7.95
N GLU A 199 21.37 1.95 -6.72
CA GLU A 199 22.26 2.33 -5.62
C GLU A 199 23.69 1.87 -5.87
N GLU A 200 23.89 0.63 -6.33
CA GLU A 200 25.21 0.10 -6.72
C GLU A 200 25.83 0.96 -7.82
N LYS A 201 25.10 1.20 -8.93
CA LYS A 201 25.57 2.08 -10.02
C LYS A 201 25.86 3.50 -9.54
N ARG A 202 25.06 4.04 -8.63
CA ARG A 202 25.31 5.37 -8.05
C ARG A 202 26.59 5.39 -7.21
N SER A 203 26.87 4.32 -6.47
CA SER A 203 28.09 4.17 -5.70
C SER A 203 29.33 4.04 -6.58
N GLU A 204 29.23 3.36 -7.74
CA GLU A 204 30.31 3.25 -8.73
C GLU A 204 30.58 4.58 -9.45
N LEU A 205 29.53 5.37 -9.70
CA LEU A 205 29.66 6.69 -10.33
C LEU A 205 30.25 7.76 -9.41
N ALA A 206 30.18 7.59 -8.08
CA ALA A 206 30.70 8.56 -7.12
C ALA A 206 32.22 8.79 -7.24
N PRO A 207 33.10 7.77 -7.20
CA PRO A 207 34.54 7.97 -7.36
C PRO A 207 34.90 8.42 -8.79
N LEU A 208 34.17 7.95 -9.81
CA LEU A 208 34.38 8.38 -11.19
C LEU A 208 34.10 9.88 -11.36
N LYS A 209 33.05 10.38 -10.70
CA LYS A 209 32.73 11.80 -10.69
C LYS A 209 33.81 12.62 -9.99
N GLU A 210 34.32 12.14 -8.86
CA GLU A 210 35.42 12.81 -8.14
C GLU A 210 36.70 12.85 -8.99
N GLU A 211 37.04 11.75 -9.67
CA GLU A 211 38.18 11.70 -10.60
C GLU A 211 37.96 12.64 -11.79
N TYR A 212 36.77 12.66 -12.37
CA TYR A 212 36.41 13.59 -13.45
C TYR A 212 36.54 15.04 -13.01
N ASP A 213 35.96 15.42 -11.86
CA ASP A 213 36.03 16.77 -11.33
C ASP A 213 37.49 17.17 -11.03
N ARG A 214 38.30 16.24 -10.52
CA ARG A 214 39.75 16.44 -10.35
C ARG A 214 40.48 16.66 -11.68
N LEU A 215 40.15 15.89 -12.71
CA LEU A 215 40.73 16.05 -14.05
C LEU A 215 40.33 17.37 -14.71
N VAL A 216 39.08 17.79 -14.53
CA VAL A 216 38.58 19.08 -15.03
C VAL A 216 39.20 20.25 -14.27
N ALA A 217 39.41 20.11 -12.97
CA ALA A 217 40.08 21.12 -12.15
C ALA A 217 41.58 21.25 -12.45
N ASN A 218 42.22 20.23 -13.03
CA ASN A 218 43.62 20.31 -13.42
C ASN A 218 43.80 21.37 -14.51
N SER A 219 44.55 22.42 -14.18
CA SER A 219 44.82 23.57 -15.05
C SER A 219 45.52 23.23 -16.38
N ASN A 220 46.00 22.00 -16.54
CA ASN A 220 46.68 21.52 -17.74
C ASN A 220 45.77 21.48 -18.98
N LEU A 221 44.45 21.39 -18.81
CA LEU A 221 43.50 21.40 -19.93
C LEU A 221 43.13 22.82 -20.40
N GLU A 222 43.54 23.86 -19.66
CA GLU A 222 43.28 25.27 -19.98
C GLU A 222 41.79 25.58 -20.27
N LEU A 223 40.86 24.81 -19.69
CA LEU A 223 39.40 24.97 -19.89
C LEU A 223 38.90 26.36 -19.48
N ASP A 224 39.57 26.97 -18.50
CA ASP A 224 39.35 28.34 -18.02
C ASP A 224 39.60 29.39 -19.11
N LYS A 225 40.51 29.09 -20.05
CA LYS A 225 40.83 29.96 -21.18
C LYS A 225 39.82 29.84 -22.32
N PHE A 226 38.79 29.01 -22.22
CA PHE A 226 37.80 28.91 -23.28
C PHE A 226 36.92 30.17 -23.38
N CYS A 227 36.72 30.66 -24.61
CA CYS A 227 35.91 31.84 -24.93
C CYS A 227 34.60 31.44 -25.64
N ASP A 228 33.52 31.25 -24.87
CA ASP A 228 32.19 30.94 -25.44
C ASP A 228 31.69 32.02 -26.44
N GLY A 229 32.01 33.30 -26.19
CA GLY A 229 31.56 34.43 -27.00
C GLY A 229 32.42 34.77 -28.22
N CYS A 230 33.58 34.13 -28.38
CA CYS A 230 34.49 34.46 -29.48
C CYS A 230 33.91 33.98 -30.83
N LYS A 231 34.24 34.69 -31.93
CA LYS A 231 33.79 34.33 -33.27
C LYS A 231 34.52 33.08 -33.77
N TRP A 232 33.75 32.04 -34.05
CA TRP A 232 34.20 30.87 -34.80
C TRP A 232 34.14 31.18 -36.30
N ASN A 233 35.05 30.61 -37.08
CA ASN A 233 35.10 30.82 -38.54
C ASN A 233 33.75 30.45 -39.18
N GLY A 234 33.11 31.40 -39.87
CA GLY A 234 31.77 31.22 -40.45
C GLY A 234 30.63 31.98 -39.75
N GLY A 235 30.95 32.87 -38.79
CA GLY A 235 29.96 33.80 -38.22
C GLY A 235 29.18 33.27 -37.01
N SER A 236 29.42 32.01 -36.59
CA SER A 236 28.92 31.45 -35.34
C SER A 236 29.85 31.77 -34.16
N THR A 237 29.39 31.53 -32.94
CA THR A 237 30.23 31.65 -31.73
C THR A 237 30.88 30.32 -31.37
N CYS A 238 32.04 30.34 -30.71
CA CYS A 238 32.69 29.13 -30.23
C CYS A 238 31.77 28.32 -29.30
N GLY A 239 30.93 28.99 -28.50
CA GLY A 239 29.92 28.34 -27.65
C GLY A 239 28.82 27.63 -28.45
N ALA A 240 28.33 28.24 -29.53
CA ALA A 240 27.37 27.58 -30.43
C ALA A 240 28.00 26.35 -31.11
N ARG A 241 29.29 26.43 -31.46
CA ARG A 241 30.02 25.28 -32.02
C ARG A 241 30.23 24.16 -31.00
N LYS A 242 30.53 24.50 -29.74
CA LYS A 242 30.61 23.53 -28.63
C LYS A 242 29.30 22.76 -28.49
N GLN A 243 28.18 23.48 -28.46
CA GLN A 243 26.86 22.88 -28.34
C GLN A 243 26.51 22.02 -29.55
N TYR A 244 26.79 22.49 -30.78
CA TYR A 244 26.63 21.69 -31.99
C TYR A 244 27.42 20.37 -31.93
N LEU A 245 28.67 20.38 -31.46
CA LEU A 245 29.46 19.15 -31.34
C LEU A 245 28.87 18.19 -30.31
N SER A 246 28.44 18.72 -29.16
CA SER A 246 27.79 17.91 -28.12
C SER A 246 26.47 17.31 -28.60
N ASP A 247 25.62 18.10 -29.27
CA ASP A 247 24.32 17.64 -29.75
C ASP A 247 24.41 16.69 -30.95
N THR A 248 25.35 16.94 -31.89
CA THR A 248 25.46 16.17 -33.14
C THR A 248 26.23 14.87 -32.96
N TYR A 249 27.32 14.90 -32.17
CA TYR A 249 28.24 13.77 -32.04
C TYR A 249 28.22 13.14 -30.65
N ASN A 250 27.31 13.59 -29.76
CA ASN A 250 27.23 13.15 -28.36
C ASN A 250 28.59 13.25 -27.64
N THR A 251 29.42 14.23 -28.03
CA THR A 251 30.76 14.43 -27.48
C THR A 251 30.65 15.09 -26.10
N SER A 252 31.53 14.70 -25.18
CA SER A 252 31.55 15.33 -23.86
C SER A 252 31.85 16.84 -23.99
N PRO A 253 31.24 17.71 -23.18
CA PRO A 253 31.46 19.16 -23.27
C PRO A 253 32.94 19.56 -23.19
N VAL A 254 33.71 18.86 -22.35
CA VAL A 254 35.16 19.08 -22.16
C VAL A 254 35.93 18.73 -23.44
N GLU A 255 35.65 17.58 -24.04
CA GLU A 255 36.30 17.15 -25.28
C GLU A 255 35.95 18.08 -26.45
N ALA A 256 34.69 18.52 -26.53
CA ALA A 256 34.25 19.50 -27.52
C ALA A 256 35.02 20.83 -27.36
N ILE A 257 35.19 21.33 -26.14
CA ILE A 257 35.98 22.54 -25.85
C ILE A 257 37.44 22.35 -26.29
N VAL A 258 38.07 21.25 -25.89
CA VAL A 258 39.48 20.98 -26.22
C VAL A 258 39.68 20.85 -27.73
N SER A 259 38.75 20.19 -28.43
CA SER A 259 38.78 20.04 -29.90
C SER A 259 38.66 21.40 -30.62
N ILE A 260 37.75 22.25 -30.15
CA ILE A 260 37.55 23.62 -30.64
C ILE A 260 38.79 24.49 -30.39
N MET A 261 39.37 24.45 -29.19
CA MET A 261 40.59 25.20 -28.86
C MET A 261 41.81 24.74 -29.67
N LYS A 262 41.91 23.44 -29.98
CA LYS A 262 42.98 22.90 -30.84
C LYS A 262 42.86 23.34 -32.30
N SER A 263 41.63 23.44 -32.81
CA SER A 263 41.36 23.73 -34.23
C SER A 263 41.20 25.22 -34.52
N ALA A 264 40.80 26.02 -33.54
CA ALA A 264 40.60 27.47 -33.67
C ALA A 264 41.19 28.22 -32.47
N PRO A 265 42.45 28.70 -32.58
CA PRO A 265 43.11 29.43 -31.49
C PRO A 265 42.36 30.68 -31.02
N GLN A 266 41.54 31.30 -31.88
CA GLN A 266 40.73 32.47 -31.52
C GLN A 266 39.63 32.19 -30.48
N CYS A 267 39.35 30.92 -30.18
CA CYS A 267 38.45 30.52 -29.10
C CYS A 267 39.16 30.39 -27.74
N LYS A 268 40.46 30.65 -27.68
CA LYS A 268 41.25 30.74 -26.46
C LYS A 268 41.38 32.22 -26.07
N LYS A 269 40.98 32.55 -24.84
CA LYS A 269 41.24 33.85 -24.21
C LYS A 269 42.76 33.99 -24.02
N GLU A 270 43.30 35.14 -24.44
CA GLU A 270 44.70 35.51 -24.16
C GLU A 270 44.93 35.78 -22.68
#